data_AF-A0A3D9S1Q6-F1
#
_entry.id   AF-A0A3D9S1Q6-F1
#
_cell.length_a   1.000
_cell.length_b   1.000
_cell.length_c   1.000
_cell.angle_alpha   90.00
_cell.angle_beta   90.00
_cell.angle_gamma   90.00
#
_symmetry.space_group_name_H-M   'P 1'
#
loop_
_entity.id
_entity.type
_entity.pdbx_description
1 polymer ?
#
loop_
_entity_poly.entity_id
_entity_poly.type
_entity_poly.pdbx_seq_one_letter_code
_entity_poly.pdbx_strand_id
1 'polypeptide(L)' 'MKKILSLILFILSFQFMNAQCAMCKAVVESGEVSQAEGLNSGILYLMVFPYILVGTLLYFIIKYRRKFKI' A
#
# COMPACT_ATOMS: atom_id res chain seq x y z
N MET A 1 -25.87 -1.78 8.79
CA MET A 1 -25.53 -2.19 7.41
C MET A 1 -24.12 -1.74 6.98
N LYS A 2 -23.78 -0.44 6.98
CA LYS A 2 -22.44 0.05 6.56
C LYS A 2 -21.25 -0.58 7.33
N LYS A 3 -21.39 -0.77 8.64
CA LYS A 3 -20.35 -1.40 9.49
C LYS A 3 -20.13 -2.89 9.16
N ILE A 4 -21.21 -3.62 8.87
CA ILE A 4 -21.17 -5.04 8.50
C ILE A 4 -20.54 -5.20 7.11
N LEU A 5 -20.92 -4.34 6.16
CA LEU A 5 -20.30 -4.31 4.83
C LEU A 5 -18.79 -4.03 4.90
N SER A 6 -18.39 -3.07 5.74
CA SER A 6 -16.97 -2.76 5.96
C SER A 6 -16.19 -3.91 6.60
N LEU A 7 -16.82 -4.66 7.51
CA LEU A 7 -16.22 -5.84 8.15
C LEU A 7 -16.03 -6.99 7.13
N ILE A 8 -17.03 -7.22 6.29
CA ILE A 8 -16.98 -8.23 5.22
C ILE A 8 -15.87 -7.87 4.22
N LEU A 9 -15.77 -6.61 3.82
CA LEU A 9 -14.72 -6.14 2.91
C LEU A 9 -13.32 -6.30 3.52
N PHE A 10 -13.18 -6.04 4.82
CA PHE A 10 -11.94 -6.23 5.55
C PHE A 10 -11.52 -7.71 5.59
N ILE A 11 -12.45 -8.63 5.91
CA ILE A 11 -12.16 -10.07 5.94
C ILE A 11 -11.77 -10.59 4.54
N LEU A 12 -12.45 -10.13 3.49
CA LEU A 12 -12.12 -10.50 2.11
C LEU A 12 -10.71 -10.04 1.72
N SER A 13 -10.27 -8.85 2.14
CA SER A 13 -8.94 -8.34 1.81
C SER A 13 -7.78 -9.20 2.36
N PHE A 14 -7.96 -9.88 3.50
CA PHE A 14 -6.95 -10.79 4.06
C PHE A 14 -6.68 -12.02 3.17
N GLN A 15 -7.70 -12.50 2.46
CA GLN A 15 -7.54 -13.65 1.56
C GLN A 15 -6.72 -13.26 0.33
N PHE A 16 -6.91 -12.04 -0.18
CA PHE A 16 -6.15 -11.53 -1.31
C PHE A 16 -4.69 -11.18 -0.96
N MET A 17 -4.42 -10.70 0.26
CA MET A 17 -3.05 -10.40 0.69
C MET A 17 -2.15 -11.65 0.75
N ASN A 18 -2.64 -12.77 1.31
CA ASN A 18 -1.85 -14.00 1.41
C ASN A 18 -1.59 -14.65 0.04
N ALA A 19 -2.53 -14.51 -0.91
CA ALA A 19 -2.37 -15.01 -2.28
C ALA A 19 -1.33 -14.21 -3.09
N GLN A 20 -1.26 -12.89 -2.90
CA GLN A 20 -0.26 -12.03 -3.57
C GLN A 20 1.17 -12.34 -3.13
N CYS A 21 1.39 -12.76 -1.88
CA CYS A 21 2.71 -13.18 -1.39
C CYS A 21 3.23 -14.47 -2.04
N ALA A 22 2.34 -15.43 -2.36
CA ALA A 22 2.71 -16.66 -3.07
C ALA A 22 2.91 -16.41 -4.58
N MET A 23 2.12 -15.52 -5.19
CA MET A 23 2.27 -15.13 -6.60
C MET A 23 3.57 -14.37 -6.86
N CYS A 24 3.88 -13.35 -6.05
CA CYS A 24 5.12 -12.58 -6.20
C CYS A 24 6.36 -13.47 -6.02
N LYS A 25 6.30 -14.44 -5.09
CA LYS A 25 7.38 -15.38 -4.85
C LYS A 25 7.56 -16.37 -6.01
N ALA A 26 6.46 -16.94 -6.52
CA ALA A 26 6.51 -17.84 -7.67
C ALA A 26 7.09 -17.16 -8.92
N VAL A 27 6.67 -15.93 -9.23
CA VAL A 27 7.21 -15.18 -10.38
C VAL A 27 8.71 -14.87 -10.23
N VAL A 28 9.19 -14.63 -9.01
CA VAL A 28 10.64 -14.42 -8.77
C VAL A 28 11.43 -15.71 -8.86
N GLU A 29 10.89 -16.83 -8.38
CA GLU A 29 11.60 -18.12 -8.33
C GLU A 29 11.50 -18.91 -9.64
N SER A 30 10.44 -18.72 -10.43
CA SER A 30 10.20 -19.46 -11.68
C SER A 30 10.09 -18.60 -12.95
N GLY A 31 10.07 -17.27 -12.83
CA GLY A 31 9.98 -16.35 -13.96
C GLY A 31 11.33 -15.99 -14.58
N GLU A 32 11.29 -15.42 -15.78
CA GLU A 32 12.50 -14.90 -16.42
C GLU A 32 13.00 -13.63 -15.71
N VAL A 33 14.29 -13.29 -15.90
CA VAL A 33 14.93 -12.12 -15.29
C VAL A 33 14.12 -10.82 -15.52
N SER A 34 13.53 -10.67 -16.71
CA SER A 34 12.68 -9.53 -17.07
C SER A 34 11.39 -9.42 -16.24
N GLN A 35 10.80 -10.54 -15.82
CA GLN A 35 9.62 -10.56 -14.95
C GLN A 35 9.99 -10.20 -13.51
N ALA A 36 11.16 -10.63 -13.02
CA ALA A 36 11.66 -10.25 -11.70
C ALA A 36 11.98 -8.74 -11.61
N GLU A 37 12.55 -8.14 -12.65
CA GLU A 37 12.79 -6.69 -12.72
C GLU A 37 11.49 -5.87 -12.74
N GLY A 38 10.48 -6.35 -13.47
CA GLY A 38 9.13 -5.77 -13.49
C GLY A 38 8.49 -5.74 -12.10
N LEU A 39 8.65 -6.82 -11.32
CA LEU A 39 8.16 -6.88 -9.94
C LEU A 39 8.86 -5.86 -9.02
N ASN A 40 10.20 -5.78 -9.07
CA ASN A 40 10.94 -4.83 -8.23
C ASN A 40 10.52 -3.37 -8.52
N SER A 41 10.33 -3.05 -9.80
CA SER A 41 9.82 -1.75 -10.24
C SER A 41 8.41 -1.49 -9.70
N GLY A 42 7.54 -2.50 -9.69
CA GLY A 42 6.20 -2.43 -9.12
C GLY A 42 6.20 -2.19 -7.60
N ILE A 43 7.08 -2.88 -6.85
CA ILE A 43 7.23 -2.68 -5.41
C ILE A 43 7.66 -1.25 -5.12
N LEU A 44 8.69 -0.75 -5.82
CA LEU A 44 9.15 0.63 -5.66
C LEU A 44 8.04 1.63 -5.98
N TYR A 45 7.28 1.43 -7.06
CA TYR A 45 6.14 2.28 -7.41
C TYR A 45 5.07 2.32 -6.31
N LEU A 46 4.72 1.18 -5.72
CA LEU A 46 3.74 1.10 -4.65
C LEU A 46 4.23 1.71 -3.35
N MET A 47 5.53 1.60 -3.04
CA MET A 47 6.14 2.21 -1.85
C MET A 47 6.14 3.74 -1.87
N VAL A 48 6.03 4.39 -3.04
CA VAL A 48 5.95 5.86 -3.12
C VAL A 48 4.71 6.41 -2.41
N PHE A 49 3.57 5.71 -2.50
CA PHE A 49 2.31 6.16 -1.91
C PHE A 49 2.36 6.41 -0.39
N PRO A 50 2.83 5.47 0.47
CA PRO A 50 2.90 5.72 1.90
C PRO A 50 3.80 6.92 2.26
N TYR A 51 4.91 7.16 1.54
CA TYR A 51 5.74 8.34 1.78
C TYR A 51 5.01 9.65 1.45
N ILE A 52 4.31 9.70 0.32
CA ILE A 52 3.51 10.88 -0.06
C ILE A 52 2.39 11.13 0.95
N LEU A 53 1.69 10.08 1.37
CA LEU A 53 0.60 10.18 2.35
C LEU A 53 1.10 10.73 3.69
N VAL A 54 2.21 10.20 4.21
CA VAL A 54 2.81 10.67 5.47
C VAL A 54 3.29 12.13 5.34
N GLY A 55 3.99 12.47 4.25
CA GLY A 55 4.45 13.84 4.01
C GLY A 55 3.31 14.84 3.92
N THR A 56 2.24 14.49 3.20
CA THR A 56 1.02 15.31 3.07
C THR A 56 0.32 15.49 4.41
N LEU A 57 0.16 14.42 5.18
CA LEU A 57 -0.41 14.44 6.52
C LEU A 57 0.38 15.39 7.45
N LEU A 58 1.71 15.24 7.48
CA LEU A 58 2.59 16.09 8.30
C LEU A 58 2.51 17.56 7.89
N TYR A 59 2.49 17.87 6.59
CA TYR A 59 2.31 19.22 6.09
C TYR A 59 1.01 19.85 6.62
N PHE A 60 -0.11 19.14 6.53
CA PHE A 60 -1.39 19.63 7.02
C PHE A 60 -1.42 19.81 8.54
N ILE A 61 -0.82 18.88 9.30
CA ILE A 61 -0.69 19.00 10.76
C ILE A 61 0.10 20.26 11.12
N ILE A 62 1.26 20.49 10.51
CA ILE A 62 2.09 21.68 10.79
C ILE A 62 1.34 22.94 10.41
N LYS A 63 0.72 22.99 9.23
CA LYS A 63 -0.07 24.14 8.76
C LYS A 63 -1.22 24.45 9.70
N TYR A 64 -1.95 23.42 10.16
CA TYR A 64 -3.01 23.56 11.15
C TYR A 64 -2.45 24.11 12.46
N ARG A 65 -1.42 23.49 13.04
CA ARG A 65 -0.78 23.95 14.29
C ARG A 65 -0.30 25.40 14.22
N ARG A 66 0.23 25.85 13.07
CA ARG A 66 0.65 27.25 12.86
C ARG A 66 -0.53 28.22 12.78
N LYS A 67 -1.65 27.80 12.20
CA LYS A 67 -2.88 28.61 12.13
C LYS A 67 -3.54 28.82 13.51
N PHE A 68 -3.42 27.86 14.42
CA PHE A 68 -3.97 27.90 15.78
C PHE A 68 -3.00 28.44 16.84
N LYS A 69 -1.76 28.82 16.46
CA LYS A 69 -0.77 29.45 17.35
C LYS A 69 -0.74 30.99 17.23
N ILE A 70 -1.82 31.59 16.72
CA ILE A 70 -2.12 33.02 16.77
C ILE A 70 -3.32 33.20 17.69
#